data_AF-A0A4R3E5P7-F1
#
_entry.id   AF-A0A4R3E5P7-F1
#
_cell.length_a   1.000
_cell.length_b   1.000
_cell.length_c   1.000
_cell.angle_alpha   90.00
_cell.angle_beta   90.00
_cell.angle_gamma   90.00
#
_symmetry.space_group_name_H-M   'P 1'
#
loop_
_entity.id
_entity.type
_entity.pdbx_description
1 polymer ?
#
loop_
_entity_poly.entity_id
_entity_poly.type
_entity_poly.pdbx_seq_one_letter_code
_entity_poly.pdbx_strand_id
1 'polypeptide(L)' 'MSARWTLGAPPVRKRMSEIVEVTDGDRIDRARFRVPASGGDQSMSGWHHEDGMPLDWQPTHWRPLARKRQIFVVD' A
#
# COMPACT_ATOMS: atom_id res chain seq x y z
N MET A 1 -12.09 -8.76 12.30
CA MET A 1 -12.61 -8.16 11.05
C MET A 1 -11.45 -8.14 10.05
N SER A 2 -11.42 -9.06 9.08
CA SER A 2 -10.45 -8.97 7.99
C SER A 2 -10.78 -7.75 7.15
N ALA A 3 -9.79 -6.91 6.87
CA ALA A 3 -9.96 -5.78 5.98
C ALA A 3 -10.39 -6.27 4.58
N ARG A 4 -11.38 -5.61 3.99
CA ARG A 4 -11.89 -5.93 2.65
C ARG A 4 -10.87 -5.49 1.59
N TRP A 5 -10.64 -6.33 0.59
CA TRP A 5 -9.85 -5.98 -0.59
C TRP A 5 -10.58 -4.89 -1.40
N THR A 6 -9.83 -3.87 -1.79
CA THR A 6 -10.27 -2.70 -2.56
C THR A 6 -9.55 -2.72 -3.90
N LEU A 7 -10.28 -2.54 -5.00
CA LEU A 7 -9.71 -2.48 -6.34
C LEU A 7 -8.94 -1.17 -6.55
N GLY A 8 -7.85 -1.22 -7.31
CA GLY A 8 -7.10 -0.03 -7.75
C GLY A 8 -6.01 0.40 -6.78
N ALA A 9 -5.87 1.70 -6.54
CA ALA A 9 -4.83 2.27 -5.69
C ALA A 9 -5.38 2.82 -4.36
N PRO A 10 -4.61 2.74 -3.26
CA PRO A 10 -4.99 3.30 -1.97
C PRO A 10 -4.97 4.83 -2.00
N PRO A 11 -5.71 5.47 -1.07
CA PRO A 11 -5.65 6.91 -0.91
C PRO A 11 -4.23 7.34 -0.53
N VAL A 12 -3.67 8.26 -1.31
CA VAL A 12 -2.32 8.80 -1.11
C VAL A 12 -2.38 10.08 -0.30
N ARG A 13 -1.54 10.19 0.73
CA ARG A 13 -1.33 11.44 1.50
C ARG A 13 0.10 11.92 1.27
N LYS A 14 0.30 13.17 0.85
CA LYS A 14 1.64 13.76 0.65
C LYS A 14 2.55 12.90 -0.26
N ARG A 15 2.04 12.48 -1.43
CA ARG A 15 2.74 11.73 -2.50
C ARG A 15 2.94 10.23 -2.29
N MET A 16 2.65 9.67 -1.11
CA MET A 16 2.67 8.21 -0.90
C MET A 16 1.50 7.71 -0.04
N SER A 17 1.05 6.47 -0.25
CA SER A 17 0.08 5.83 0.64
C SER A 17 0.73 5.33 1.92
N GLU A 18 -0.09 4.97 2.92
CA GLU A 18 0.35 4.10 4.01
C GLU A 18 0.77 2.72 3.45
N ILE A 19 1.48 1.93 4.26
CA ILE A 19 1.75 0.52 3.91
C ILE A 19 0.42 -0.23 3.91
N VAL A 20 0.13 -0.91 2.81
CA VAL A 20 -1.05 -1.75 2.60
C VAL A 20 -0.61 -3.14 2.17
N GLU A 21 -1.47 -4.13 2.38
CA GLU A 21 -1.32 -5.40 1.69
C GLU A 21 -1.87 -5.25 0.28
N VAL A 22 -1.19 -5.85 -0.69
CA VAL A 22 -1.53 -5.82 -2.10
C VAL A 22 -1.58 -7.23 -2.67
N THR A 23 -2.40 -7.44 -3.70
CA THR A 23 -2.54 -8.75 -4.37
C THR A 23 -2.92 -8.59 -5.84
N ASP A 24 -2.48 -9.54 -6.68
CA ASP A 24 -2.92 -9.72 -8.07
C ASP A 24 -3.91 -10.89 -8.22
N GLY A 25 -4.07 -11.72 -7.18
CA GLY A 25 -4.85 -12.96 -7.17
C GLY A 25 -3.99 -14.19 -6.86
N ASP A 26 -2.70 -14.17 -7.23
CA ASP A 26 -1.76 -15.27 -7.04
C ASP A 26 -0.73 -14.96 -5.93
N ARG A 27 -0.41 -13.67 -5.75
CA ARG A 27 0.60 -13.19 -4.82
C ARG A 27 0.02 -12.19 -3.85
N ILE A 28 0.59 -12.13 -2.64
CA ILE A 28 0.26 -11.12 -1.64
C ILE A 28 1.57 -10.55 -1.11
N ASP A 29 1.67 -9.22 -1.05
CA ASP A 29 2.85 -8.52 -0.52
C ASP A 29 2.46 -7.23 0.22
N ARG A 30 3.42 -6.59 0.91
CA ARG A 30 3.26 -5.29 1.56
C ARG A 30 3.91 -4.20 0.74
N ALA A 31 3.09 -3.24 0.32
CA ALA A 31 3.51 -2.18 -0.58
C ALA A 31 2.91 -0.82 -0.22
N ARG A 32 3.49 0.23 -0.80
CA ARG A 32 2.99 1.60 -0.82
C ARG A 32 2.76 2.01 -2.25
N PHE A 33 1.67 2.73 -2.50
CA PHE A 33 1.43 3.37 -3.77
C PHE A 33 1.99 4.78 -3.77
N ARG A 34 2.83 5.10 -4.74
CA ARG A 34 3.44 6.42 -4.92
C ARG A 34 2.86 7.10 -6.15
N VAL A 35 2.35 8.31 -5.98
CA VAL A 35 1.96 9.17 -7.10
C VAL A 35 3.11 10.11 -7.47
N PRO A 36 3.26 10.45 -8.75
CA PRO A 36 4.31 11.34 -9.18
C PRO A 36 4.11 12.73 -8.53
N ALA A 37 5.23 13.37 -8.22
CA ALA A 37 5.23 14.78 -7.90
C ALA A 37 4.75 15.57 -9.11
N SER A 38 3.77 16.47 -8.97
CA SER A 38 3.47 17.43 -10.04
C SER A 38 4.76 18.20 -10.39
N GLY A 39 5.35 17.90 -11.55
CA GLY A 39 6.62 18.48 -12.03
C GLY A 39 7.90 17.71 -11.68
N GLY A 40 7.83 16.51 -11.10
CA GLY A 40 9.00 15.67 -10.82
C GLY A 40 9.01 14.37 -11.62
N ASP A 41 10.18 13.73 -11.65
CA ASP A 41 10.51 12.52 -12.38
C ASP A 41 9.39 11.46 -12.29
N GLN A 42 8.70 11.23 -13.42
CA GLN A 42 7.59 10.27 -13.53
C GLN A 42 8.06 8.82 -13.35
N SER A 43 9.38 8.61 -13.36
CA SER A 43 10.04 7.30 -13.25
C SER A 43 9.79 6.57 -11.92
N MET A 44 9.24 7.24 -10.89
CA MET A 44 8.95 6.62 -9.58
C MET A 44 7.46 6.57 -9.21
N SER A 45 6.54 6.70 -10.17
CA SER A 45 5.11 6.46 -9.91
C SER A 45 4.79 4.96 -9.94
N GLY A 46 4.02 4.46 -8.97
CA GLY A 46 3.58 3.06 -8.92
C GLY A 46 3.72 2.41 -7.54
N TRP A 47 3.65 1.09 -7.53
CA TRP A 47 3.76 0.29 -6.32
C TRP A 47 5.21 0.03 -5.95
N HIS A 48 5.52 0.24 -4.68
CA HIS A 48 6.84 -0.02 -4.11
C HIS A 48 6.68 -0.86 -2.84
N HIS A 49 7.61 -1.75 -2.57
CA HIS A 49 7.69 -2.53 -1.35
C HIS A 49 7.86 -1.59 -0.15
N GLU A 50 7.71 -2.13 1.07
CA GLU A 50 7.89 -1.33 2.29
C GLU A 50 9.28 -0.74 2.46
N ASP A 51 10.30 -1.35 1.82
CA ASP A 51 11.69 -0.90 1.79
C ASP A 51 11.95 0.24 0.76
N GLY A 52 10.96 0.54 -0.09
CA GLY A 52 11.04 1.57 -1.12
C GLY A 52 11.49 1.07 -2.49
N MET A 53 11.77 -0.22 -2.67
CA MET A 53 12.06 -0.80 -3.99
C MET A 53 10.77 -0.94 -4.81
N PRO A 54 10.79 -0.72 -6.13
CA PRO A 54 9.61 -0.93 -6.97
C PRO A 54 9.20 -2.40 -6.97
N LEU A 55 7.90 -2.68 -7.00
CA LEU A 55 7.42 -4.05 -7.21
C LEU A 55 7.77 -4.50 -8.63
N ASP A 56 8.14 -5.76 -8.78
CA ASP A 56 8.35 -6.42 -10.08
C ASP A 56 7.04 -6.90 -10.73
N TRP A 57 5.90 -6.70 -10.06
CA TRP A 57 4.56 -7.02 -10.54
C TRP A 57 3.56 -5.90 -10.22
N GLN A 58 2.39 -5.94 -10.88
CA GLN A 58 1.36 -4.92 -10.75
C GLN A 58 0.17 -5.43 -9.94
N PRO A 59 -0.02 -4.96 -8.69
CA PRO A 59 -1.21 -5.30 -7.93
C PRO A 59 -2.51 -4.80 -8.54
N THR A 60 -3.56 -5.61 -8.37
CA THR A 60 -4.94 -5.29 -8.80
C THR A 60 -5.81 -4.86 -7.62
N HIS A 61 -5.54 -5.39 -6.43
CA HIS A 61 -6.27 -5.08 -5.21
C HIS A 61 -5.34 -4.75 -4.05
N TRP A 62 -5.85 -3.99 -3.09
CA TRP A 62 -5.14 -3.65 -1.86
C TRP A 62 -6.09 -3.67 -0.66
N ARG A 63 -5.55 -3.81 0.55
CA ARG A 63 -6.30 -3.64 1.80
C ARG A 63 -5.43 -3.00 2.89
N PRO A 64 -6.02 -2.20 3.79
CA PRO A 64 -5.27 -1.68 4.92
C PRO A 64 -4.77 -2.82 5.81
N LEU A 65 -3.52 -2.70 6.26
CA LEU A 65 -3.00 -3.58 7.29
C LEU A 65 -3.90 -3.48 8.52
N ALA A 66 -4.38 -4.61 9.02
CA ALA A 66 -5.12 -4.63 10.27
C ALA A 66 -4.20 -4.02 11.34
N ARG A 67 -4.53 -2.80 11.81
CA ARG A 67 -3.85 -2.24 12.98
C ARG A 67 -4.03 -3.25 14.08
N LYS A 68 -2.94 -3.88 14.54
CA LYS A 68 -2.95 -4.66 15.78
C LYS A 68 -3.65 -3.75 16.79
N ARG A 69 -4.85 -4.12 17.23
CA ARG A 69 -5.50 -3.45 18.35
C ARG A 69 -4.48 -3.51 19.47
N GLN A 70 -3.84 -2.39 19.75
CA GLN A 70 -3.10 -2.21 20.99
C GLN A 70 -4.21 -2.27 22.03
N ILE A 71 -4.35 -3.44 22.66
CA ILE A 71 -5.26 -3.61 23.78
C ILE A 71 -4.61 -2.76 24.87
N PHE A 72 -5.11 -1.54 25.06
CA PHE A 72 -4.81 -0.77 26.25
C PHE A 72 -5.48 -1.54 27.39
N VAL A 73 -4.71 -2.39 28.07
CA VAL A 73 -5.08 -2.87 29.40
C VAL A 73 -4.96 -1.64 30.29
N VAL A 74 -6.11 -1.05 30.62
CA VAL A 74 -6.21 -0.11 31.74
C VAL A 74 -6.30 -1.00 32.97
N ASP A 75 -5.25 -0.99 33.79
CA ASP A 75 -5.26 -1.50 35.16
C ASP A 75 -6.08 -0.54 36.05
#